data_AF-A0A7X2S8E9-F1
#
_entry.id   AF-A0A7X2S8E9-F1
#
_cell.length_a   1.000
_cell.length_b   1.000
_cell.length_c   1.000
_cell.angle_alpha   90.00
_cell.angle_beta   90.00
_cell.angle_gamma   90.00
#
_symmetry.space_group_name_H-M   'P 1'
#
loop_
_entity.id
_entity.type
_entity.pdbx_description
1 polymer ?
#
loop_
_entity_poly.entity_id
_entity_poly.type
_entity_poly.pdbx_seq_one_letter_code
_entity_poly.pdbx_strand_id
1 'polypeptide(L)' 'MPELYLILLIAYAVCFALFSLLFFFLHASAGKEKPFVHASEDVVDLFLLKPAGWLFSILYFLYLAAAYPVWWLTRGK' A
#
# COMPACT_ATOMS: atom_id res chain seq x y z
N MET A 1 -3.57 21.85 10.51
CA MET A 1 -5.01 21.94 10.20
C MET A 1 -5.65 20.60 10.55
N PRO A 2 -6.21 20.45 11.76
CA PRO A 2 -6.78 19.18 12.24
C PRO A 2 -8.03 18.75 11.46
N GLU A 3 -8.79 19.68 10.87
CA GLU A 3 -9.99 19.34 10.08
C GLU A 3 -9.64 18.53 8.83
N LEU A 4 -8.50 18.84 8.20
CA LEU A 4 -8.01 18.17 7.01
C LEU A 4 -7.68 16.69 7.28
N TYR A 5 -7.13 16.41 8.47
CA TYR A 5 -6.84 15.04 8.92
C TYR A 5 -8.13 14.24 9.15
N LEU A 6 -9.14 14.89 9.73
CA LEU A 6 -10.43 14.26 9.99
C LEU A 6 -11.15 13.89 8.68
N ILE A 7 -11.15 14.80 7.70
CA ILE A 7 -11.71 14.57 6.36
C ILE A 7 -10.99 13.42 5.66
N LEU A 8 -9.66 13.38 5.73
CA LEU A 8 -8.86 12.28 5.18
C LEU A 8 -9.18 10.94 5.84
N LEU A 9 -9.34 10.91 7.16
CA LEU A 9 -9.65 9.69 7.89
C LEU A 9 -11.05 9.16 7.54
N ILE A 10 -12.03 10.06 7.41
CA ILE A 10 -13.39 9.72 6.97
C ILE A 10 -13.36 9.20 5.54
N ALA A 11 -12.66 9.89 4.62
CA ALA A 11 -12.53 9.44 3.23
C ALA A 11 -11.86 8.06 3.15
N TYR A 12 -10.83 7.82 3.95
CA TYR A 12 -10.17 6.51 4.06
C TYR A 12 -11.14 5.42 4.53
N ALA A 13 -11.91 5.68 5.59
CA ALA A 13 -12.89 4.72 6.11
C ALA A 13 -14.00 4.40 5.10
N VAL A 14 -14.50 5.40 4.37
CA VAL A 14 -15.49 5.22 3.31
C VAL A 14 -14.92 4.40 2.16
N CYS A 15 -13.71 4.73 1.69
CA CYS A 15 -13.03 3.95 0.66
C CYS A 15 -12.81 2.51 1.10
N PHE A 16 -12.33 2.27 2.32
CA PHE A 16 -12.12 0.94 2.87
C PHE A 16 -13.41 0.11 2.84
N ALA A 17 -14.54 0.69 3.24
CA ALA A 17 -15.85 0.02 3.21
C ALA A 17 -16.31 -0.30 1.77
N LEU A 18 -16.19 0.66 0.84
CA LEU A 18 -16.57 0.47 -0.57
C LEU A 18 -15.74 -0.61 -1.26
N PHE A 19 -14.41 -0.60 -1.06
CA PHE A 19 -13.54 -1.63 -1.63
C PHE A 19 -13.80 -2.99 -1.00
N SER A 20 -14.04 -3.07 0.30
CA SER A 20 -14.41 -4.34 0.97
C SER A 20 -15.67 -4.95 0.38
N LEU A 21 -16.71 -4.15 0.13
CA LEU A 21 -17.92 -4.60 -0.54
C LEU A 21 -17.64 -5.05 -1.98
N LEU A 22 -16.86 -4.28 -2.73
CA LEU A 22 -16.53 -4.59 -4.12
C LEU A 22 -15.76 -5.91 -4.25
N PHE A 23 -14.74 -6.14 -3.41
CA PHE A 23 -14.00 -7.40 -3.36
C PHE A 23 -14.87 -8.56 -2.85
N PHE A 24 -15.78 -8.31 -1.91
CA PHE A 24 -16.72 -9.33 -1.47
C PHE A 24 -17.63 -9.80 -2.62
N PHE A 25 -18.20 -8.88 -3.40
CA PHE A 25 -19.01 -9.23 -4.58
C PHE A 25 -18.18 -9.97 -5.64
N LEU A 26 -16.92 -9.57 -5.85
CA LEU A 26 -16.01 -10.26 -6.77
C LEU A 26 -15.73 -11.71 -6.31
N HIS A 27 -15.37 -11.92 -5.04
CA HIS A 27 -15.08 -13.28 -4.55
C HIS A 27 -16.34 -14.15 -4.42
N ALA A 28 -17.49 -13.55 -4.11
CA ALA A 28 -18.78 -14.23 -4.08
C ALA A 28 -19.20 -14.69 -5.49
N SER A 29 -19.04 -13.83 -6.50
CA SER A 29 -19.31 -14.20 -7.90
C SER A 29 -18.31 -15.21 -8.46
N ALA A 30 -17.08 -15.25 -7.94
CA ALA A 30 -16.07 -16.25 -8.27
C ALA A 30 -16.27 -17.61 -7.57
N GLY A 31 -17.28 -17.76 -6.71
CA GLY A 31 -17.59 -19.01 -6.03
C GLY A 31 -16.57 -19.46 -4.98
N LYS A 32 -15.80 -18.53 -4.39
CA LYS A 32 -14.83 -18.88 -3.35
C LYS A 32 -15.53 -19.28 -2.05
N GLU A 33 -15.00 -20.29 -1.35
CA GLU A 33 -15.59 -20.82 -0.10
C GLU A 33 -15.62 -19.80 1.05
N LYS A 34 -14.80 -18.73 1.00
CA LYS A 34 -14.72 -17.67 2.04
C LYS A 34 -14.48 -16.28 1.42
N PRO A 35 -15.51 -15.67 0.80
CA PRO A 35 -15.35 -14.43 0.05
C PRO A 35 -15.05 -13.22 0.93
N PHE A 36 -15.52 -13.21 2.19
CA PHE A 36 -15.25 -12.13 3.13
C PHE A 36 -13.79 -12.09 3.59
N VAL A 37 -13.19 -13.25 3.88
CA VAL A 37 -11.79 -13.34 4.32
C VAL A 37 -10.86 -12.87 3.22
N HIS A 38 -11.04 -13.39 2.00
CA HIS A 38 -10.24 -13.00 0.84
C HIS A 38 -10.43 -11.52 0.49
N ALA A 39 -11.66 -10.99 0.59
CA ALA A 39 -11.90 -9.57 0.36
C ALA A 39 -11.18 -8.69 1.38
N SER A 40 -11.21 -9.06 2.67
CA SER A 40 -10.50 -8.31 3.70
C SER A 40 -8.97 -8.36 3.54
N GLU A 41 -8.42 -9.50 3.14
CA GLU A 41 -7.00 -9.65 2.82
C GLU A 41 -6.61 -8.75 1.65
N ASP A 42 -7.37 -8.78 0.55
CA ASP A 42 -7.09 -7.95 -0.64
C ASP A 42 -7.17 -6.45 -0.35
N VAL A 43 -8.12 -6.01 0.48
CA VAL A 43 -8.24 -4.60 0.86
C VAL A 43 -7.05 -4.16 1.72
N VAL A 44 -6.64 -4.98 2.69
CA VAL A 44 -5.45 -4.71 3.50
C VAL A 44 -4.21 -4.68 2.62
N ASP A 45 -4.08 -5.61 1.68
CA ASP A 45 -2.96 -5.66 0.74
C ASP A 45 -2.89 -4.39 -0.12
N LEU A 46 -4.04 -3.94 -0.63
CA LEU A 46 -4.15 -2.77 -1.48
C LEU A 46 -3.84 -1.47 -0.73
N PHE A 47 -4.34 -1.30 0.49
CA PHE A 47 -4.24 -0.05 1.24
C PHE A 47 -3.01 0.07 2.12
N LEU A 48 -2.44 -1.04 2.61
CA LEU A 48 -1.31 -1.02 3.53
C LEU A 48 -0.05 -1.57 2.86
N LEU A 49 -0.09 -2.81 2.36
CA LEU A 49 1.12 -3.52 1.94
C LEU A 49 1.68 -2.99 0.63
N LYS A 50 0.85 -2.68 -0.37
CA LYS A 50 1.31 -2.05 -1.62
C LYS A 50 1.97 -0.69 -1.39
N PRO A 51 1.32 0.31 -0.78
CA PRO A 51 1.96 1.61 -0.58
C PRO A 51 3.18 1.52 0.33
N ALA A 52 3.17 0.68 1.37
CA ALA A 52 4.37 0.43 2.18
C ALA A 52 5.51 -0.17 1.35
N GLY A 53 5.23 -1.18 0.51
CA GLY A 53 6.22 -1.80 -0.37
C GLY A 53 6.82 -0.83 -1.39
N TRP A 54 6.00 0.07 -1.95
CA TRP A 54 6.47 1.16 -2.81
C TRP A 54 7.38 2.12 -2.03
N LEU A 55 7.00 2.49 -0.81
CA LEU A 55 7.77 3.39 0.04
C LEU A 55 9.14 2.78 0.39
N PHE A 56 9.19 1.50 0.76
CA PHE A 56 10.45 0.78 0.97
C PHE A 56 11.31 0.68 -0.29
N SER A 57 10.69 0.42 -1.44
CA SER A 57 11.41 0.37 -2.72
C SER A 57 12.02 1.74 -3.06
N ILE A 58 11.28 2.82 -2.92
CA ILE A 58 11.76 4.18 -3.15
C ILE A 58 12.92 4.51 -2.18
N LEU A 59 12.78 4.19 -0.90
CA LEU A 59 13.85 4.39 0.09
C LEU A 59 15.11 3.60 -0.26
N TYR A 60 14.96 2.36 -0.71
CA TYR A 60 16.07 1.52 -1.15
C TYR A 60 16.77 2.11 -2.38
N PHE A 61 16.03 2.57 -3.38
CA PHE A 61 16.60 3.22 -4.55
C PHE A 61 17.27 4.55 -4.22
N LEU A 62 16.68 5.36 -3.33
CA LEU A 62 17.31 6.58 -2.83
C LEU A 62 18.62 6.30 -2.10
N TYR A 63 18.63 5.27 -1.24
CA TYR A 63 19.84 4.82 -0.57
C TYR A 63 20.92 4.39 -1.57
N LEU A 64 20.56 3.57 -2.56
CA LEU A 64 21.48 3.18 -3.63
C LEU A 64 21.98 4.38 -4.43
N ALA A 65 21.10 5.29 -4.82
CA ALA A 65 21.45 6.49 -5.58
C ALA A 65 22.39 7.42 -4.79
N ALA A 66 22.26 7.47 -3.45
CA ALA A 66 23.13 8.28 -2.58
C ALA A 66 24.45 7.55 -2.23
N ALA A 67 24.40 6.24 -1.95
CA ALA A 67 25.54 5.45 -1.51
C ALA A 67 26.48 5.06 -2.67
N TYR A 68 25.93 4.81 -3.86
CA TYR A 68 26.70 4.44 -5.05
C TYR A 68 27.74 5.50 -5.48
N PRO A 69 27.43 6.80 -5.59
CA PRO A 69 28.42 7.81 -5.94
C PRO A 69 29.51 7.96 -4.85
N VAL A 70 29.15 7.80 -3.57
CA VAL A 70 30.12 7.84 -2.46
C VAL A 70 31.07 6.64 -2.51
N TRP A 71 30.55 5.44 -2.80
CA TRP A 71 31.35 4.24 -2.95
C TRP A 71 32.26 4.29 -4.18
N TRP A 72 31.77 4.84 -5.30
CA TRP A 72 32.57 5.02 -6.52
C TRP A 72 33.70 6.04 -6.32
N LEU A 73 33.44 7.16 -5.64
CA LEU A 73 34.45 8.17 -5.32
C LEU A 73 35.52 7.70 -4.33
N THR A 74 35.16 6.79 -3.42
CA THR A 74 36.10 6.25 -2.42
C THR A 74 36.96 5.10 -2.93
N ARG A 75 36.49 4.32 -3.93
CA ARG A 75 37.26 3.24 -4.59
C ARG A 75 37.98 3.66 -5.87
N GLY A 76 37.69 4.84 -6.43
CA GLY A 76 38.34 5.38 -7.62
C GLY A 76 39.65 6.14 -7.35
N LYS A 77 40.12 6.18 -6.10
CA LYS A 77 41.47 6.59 -5.70
C LYS A 77 42.33 5.36 -5.44
#